data_AF-A0A327TAC3-F1
#
_entry.id   AF-A0A327TAC3-F1
#
_cell.length_a   1.000
_cell.length_b   1.000
_cell.length_c   1.000
_cell.angle_alpha   90.00
_cell.angle_beta   90.00
_cell.angle_gamma   90.00
#
_symmetry.space_group_name_H-M   'P 1'
#
loop_
_entity.id
_entity.type
_entity.pdbx_description
1 polymer ?
#
loop_
_entity_poly.entity_id
_entity_poly.type
_entity_poly.pdbx_seq_one_letter_code
_entity_poly.pdbx_strand_id
1 'polypeptide(L)'
;MDDQTEKNRVIKYTCLKALVATLLISKVLACKQPESKTVNTRQDVTTAKLSANDQVIIYIDSIASKFDDQRFSAARLKVLTDSFSRYFPLSFYKSGEAIPDSSITAELSISPAADQNDLVSLSIPENIGTKLSFKELIAHFGPVTPRDTLFPAPKMPFPVIIELKNHFPHQKKHVYLNIQASDSPESLTNQISSIKIVRSK
;
A
#
# COMPACT_ATOMS: atom_id res chain seq x y z
N MET A 1 -44.81 13.52 69.43
CA MET A 1 -43.86 12.75 68.60
C MET A 1 -43.95 13.35 67.22
N ASP A 2 -43.39 14.56 67.06
CA ASP A 2 -42.01 14.86 66.61
C ASP A 2 -42.07 15.02 65.09
N ASP A 3 -42.15 16.25 64.58
CA ASP A 3 -41.07 17.23 64.38
C ASP A 3 -40.25 16.95 63.11
N GLN A 4 -39.91 18.06 62.44
CA GLN A 4 -38.84 18.25 61.47
C GLN A 4 -39.14 18.25 59.96
N THR A 5 -39.34 19.52 59.51
CA THR A 5 -38.61 20.19 58.42
C THR A 5 -38.96 19.77 56.99
N GLU A 6 -39.76 20.55 56.25
CA GLU A 6 -39.30 21.79 55.61
C GLU A 6 -37.97 21.60 54.85
N LYS A 7 -38.07 21.31 53.55
CA LYS A 7 -37.18 21.87 52.51
C LYS A 7 -37.60 21.42 51.12
N ASN A 8 -37.40 22.33 50.18
CA ASN A 8 -37.44 22.15 48.72
C ASN A 8 -38.81 22.31 48.04
N ARG A 9 -39.40 23.47 48.37
CA ARG A 9 -39.87 24.45 47.39
C ARG A 9 -39.06 24.42 46.07
N VAL A 10 -39.81 24.52 44.97
CA VAL A 10 -39.57 25.50 43.90
C VAL A 10 -38.14 25.54 43.36
N ILE A 11 -37.76 24.60 42.49
CA ILE A 11 -36.67 24.82 41.52
C ILE A 11 -37.04 24.17 40.19
N LYS A 12 -38.16 24.63 39.60
CA LYS A 12 -38.33 24.64 38.14
C LYS A 12 -38.15 26.10 37.74
N TYR A 13 -37.34 26.38 36.71
CA TYR A 13 -37.15 27.70 36.07
C TYR A 13 -36.04 28.66 36.55
N THR A 14 -34.88 28.17 37.02
CA THR A 14 -33.70 29.05 37.23
C THR A 14 -32.40 28.59 36.55
N CYS A 15 -32.30 27.35 36.06
CA CYS A 15 -31.11 26.89 35.33
C CYS A 15 -31.10 27.19 33.82
N LEU A 16 -32.18 27.75 33.26
CA LEU A 16 -32.26 28.06 31.83
C LEU A 16 -31.72 29.46 31.46
N LYS A 17 -31.41 30.32 32.43
CA LYS A 17 -30.87 31.68 32.18
C LYS A 17 -29.36 31.80 32.40
N ALA A 18 -28.72 30.82 33.03
CA ALA A 18 -27.27 30.83 33.25
C ALA A 18 -26.46 30.33 32.04
N LEU A 19 -27.09 29.64 31.08
CA LEU A 19 -26.39 29.08 29.91
C LEU A 19 -26.36 30.02 28.69
N VAL A 20 -27.14 31.10 28.71
CA VAL A 20 -27.17 32.13 27.64
C VAL A 20 -26.24 33.30 27.94
N ALA A 21 -25.87 33.52 29.22
CA ALA A 21 -24.93 34.56 29.62
C ALA A 21 -23.45 34.22 29.34
N THR A 22 -23.11 32.94 29.20
CA THR A 22 -21.77 32.49 28.79
C THR A 22 -21.52 32.60 27.28
N LEU A 23 -22.53 32.96 26.49
CA LEU A 23 -22.42 33.09 25.03
C LEU A 23 -22.09 34.52 24.53
N LEU A 24 -21.87 35.49 25.42
CA LEU A 24 -21.71 36.91 25.04
C LEU A 24 -20.46 37.64 25.55
N ILE A 25 -19.51 36.99 26.24
CA ILE A 25 -18.34 37.69 26.85
C ILE A 25 -16.97 37.33 26.22
N SER A 26 -16.84 36.36 25.32
CA SER A 26 -15.54 36.09 24.66
C SER A 26 -15.28 36.89 23.37
N LYS A 27 -16.10 37.90 23.06
CA LYS A 27 -15.91 38.79 21.89
C LYS A 27 -14.89 39.93 22.08
N VAL A 28 -14.08 39.92 23.14
CA VAL A 28 -13.05 40.95 23.37
C VAL A 28 -11.69 40.31 23.66
N LEU A 29 -11.20 39.49 22.73
CA LEU A 29 -9.78 39.44 22.44
C LEU A 29 -9.60 39.60 20.94
N ALA A 30 -9.55 40.87 20.53
CA ALA A 30 -8.89 41.29 19.31
C ALA A 30 -7.41 40.91 19.40
N CYS A 31 -7.10 39.66 19.06
CA CYS A 31 -5.75 39.29 18.69
C CYS A 31 -5.50 39.87 17.30
N LYS A 32 -4.68 40.93 17.29
CA LYS A 32 -3.99 41.46 16.13
C LYS A 32 -3.58 40.30 15.22
N GLN A 33 -4.14 40.29 14.02
CA GLN A 33 -3.67 39.46 12.92
C GLN A 33 -2.18 39.77 12.76
N PRO A 34 -1.26 38.82 13.02
CA PRO A 34 0.09 39.00 12.54
C PRO A 34 -0.04 39.05 11.02
N GLU A 35 0.50 40.09 10.42
CA GLU A 35 0.73 40.11 8.98
C GLU A 35 1.36 38.78 8.61
N SER A 36 0.60 37.97 7.88
CA SER A 36 1.14 36.81 7.20
C SER A 36 2.17 37.36 6.24
N LYS A 37 3.44 37.43 6.66
CA LYS A 37 4.55 37.45 5.74
C LYS A 37 4.30 36.27 4.83
N THR A 38 3.94 36.58 3.60
CA THR A 38 3.89 35.64 2.49
C THR A 38 5.30 35.06 2.39
N VAL A 39 5.53 33.98 3.12
CA VAL A 39 6.67 33.12 2.92
C VAL A 39 6.34 32.40 1.63
N ASN A 40 6.63 33.07 0.51
CA ASN A 40 6.93 32.43 -0.75
C ASN A 40 8.21 31.61 -0.55
N THR A 41 8.12 30.56 0.24
CA THR A 41 8.95 29.40 0.03
C THR A 41 8.08 28.50 -0.84
N ARG A 42 8.04 28.81 -2.14
CA ARG A 42 8.20 27.75 -3.11
C ARG A 42 9.53 27.10 -2.77
N GLN A 43 9.50 26.18 -1.80
CA GLN A 43 10.34 25.02 -1.92
C GLN A 43 9.79 24.39 -3.18
N ASP A 44 10.40 24.73 -4.31
CA ASP A 44 10.59 23.76 -5.37
C ASP A 44 11.30 22.60 -4.67
N VAL A 45 10.51 21.76 -4.02
CA VAL A 45 10.89 20.39 -3.74
C VAL A 45 11.09 19.88 -5.14
N THR A 46 12.35 19.86 -5.58
CA THR A 46 12.81 19.00 -6.65
C THR A 46 12.43 17.61 -6.17
N THR A 47 11.18 17.20 -6.42
CA THR A 47 10.70 15.86 -6.21
C THR A 47 11.51 15.05 -7.19
N ALA A 48 12.62 14.49 -6.71
CA ALA A 48 13.42 13.55 -7.46
C ALA A 48 12.44 12.52 -8.02
N LYS A 49 12.33 12.44 -9.35
CA LYS A 49 11.45 11.49 -10.01
C LYS A 49 11.95 10.11 -9.62
N LEU A 50 11.17 9.39 -8.82
CA LEU A 50 11.48 8.02 -8.42
C LEU A 50 11.76 7.18 -9.67
N SER A 51 12.72 6.26 -9.56
CA SER A 51 13.00 5.32 -10.65
C SER A 51 11.80 4.38 -10.85
N ALA A 52 11.73 3.73 -12.02
CA ALA A 52 10.70 2.71 -12.27
C ALA A 52 10.78 1.57 -11.25
N ASN A 53 12.00 1.18 -10.86
CA ASN A 53 12.26 0.21 -9.81
C ASN A 53 11.70 0.64 -8.46
N ASP A 54 12.00 1.86 -8.00
CA ASP A 54 11.51 2.36 -6.72
C ASP A 54 9.98 2.37 -6.67
N GLN A 55 9.33 2.78 -7.77
CA GLN A 55 7.87 2.82 -7.87
C GLN A 55 7.26 1.42 -7.78
N VAL A 56 7.83 0.45 -8.51
CA VAL A 56 7.40 -0.95 -8.46
C VAL A 56 7.65 -1.56 -7.08
N ILE A 57 8.80 -1.29 -6.48
CA ILE A 57 9.17 -1.75 -5.13
C ILE A 57 8.16 -1.24 -4.10
N ILE A 58 7.90 0.06 -4.06
CA ILE A 58 6.96 0.68 -3.10
C ILE A 58 5.55 0.09 -3.27
N TYR A 59 5.14 -0.18 -4.51
CA TYR A 59 3.84 -0.77 -4.77
C TYR A 59 3.75 -2.23 -4.32
N ILE A 60 4.77 -3.04 -4.60
CA ILE A 60 4.87 -4.41 -4.10
C ILE A 60 4.87 -4.42 -2.58
N ASP A 61 5.65 -3.54 -1.92
CA ASP A 61 5.66 -3.40 -0.47
C ASP A 61 4.27 -3.05 0.09
N SER A 62 3.58 -2.13 -0.57
CA SER A 62 2.24 -1.70 -0.17
C SER A 62 1.19 -2.80 -0.28
N ILE A 63 1.34 -3.70 -1.25
CA ILE A 63 0.50 -4.89 -1.39
C ILE A 63 0.91 -5.94 -0.35
N ALA A 64 2.17 -6.37 -0.37
CA ALA A 64 2.69 -7.47 0.45
C ALA A 64 2.48 -7.21 1.95
N SER A 65 2.73 -6.00 2.43
CA SER A 65 2.51 -5.61 3.84
C SER A 65 1.06 -5.75 4.31
N LYS A 66 0.08 -5.77 3.40
CA LYS A 66 -1.34 -5.93 3.68
C LYS A 66 -1.88 -7.28 3.21
N PHE A 67 -1.06 -8.08 2.52
CA PHE A 67 -1.54 -9.27 1.85
C PHE A 67 -1.76 -10.42 2.82
N ASP A 68 -1.18 -10.41 4.02
CA ASP A 68 -1.48 -11.38 5.07
C ASP A 68 -2.81 -11.08 5.80
N ASP A 69 -3.40 -9.89 5.62
CA ASP A 69 -4.72 -9.53 6.15
C ASP A 69 -5.82 -10.32 5.41
N GLN A 70 -6.66 -11.02 6.17
CA GLN A 70 -7.83 -11.74 5.64
C GLN A 70 -8.83 -10.82 4.94
N ARG A 71 -8.76 -9.50 5.18
CA ARG A 71 -9.61 -8.49 4.54
C ARG A 71 -9.04 -7.98 3.22
N PHE A 72 -7.87 -8.43 2.77
CA PHE A 72 -7.34 -8.05 1.45
C PHE A 72 -8.25 -8.58 0.35
N SER A 73 -8.75 -7.68 -0.50
CA SER A 73 -9.79 -7.96 -1.49
C SER A 73 -9.52 -7.23 -2.80
N ALA A 74 -10.21 -7.64 -3.87
CA ALA A 74 -10.08 -7.00 -5.19
C ALA A 74 -10.41 -5.50 -5.13
N ALA A 75 -11.41 -5.10 -4.33
CA ALA A 75 -11.75 -3.69 -4.13
C ALA A 75 -10.63 -2.92 -3.44
N ARG A 76 -9.97 -3.51 -2.43
CA ARG A 76 -8.81 -2.88 -1.77
C ARG A 76 -7.61 -2.79 -2.69
N LEU A 77 -7.33 -3.83 -3.48
CA LEU A 77 -6.28 -3.81 -4.48
C LEU A 77 -6.57 -2.69 -5.50
N LYS A 78 -7.79 -2.61 -6.03
CA LYS A 78 -8.20 -1.55 -6.97
C LYS A 78 -7.96 -0.15 -6.39
N VAL A 79 -8.42 0.13 -5.16
CA VAL A 79 -8.20 1.44 -4.52
C VAL A 79 -6.71 1.76 -4.39
N LEU A 80 -5.90 0.76 -4.04
CA LEU A 80 -4.45 0.91 -3.98
C LEU A 80 -3.88 1.20 -5.37
N THR A 81 -4.21 0.42 -6.39
CA THR A 81 -3.76 0.60 -7.78
C THR A 81 -4.14 1.99 -8.31
N ASP A 82 -5.39 2.43 -8.09
CA ASP A 82 -5.88 3.74 -8.50
C ASP A 82 -5.13 4.89 -7.80
N SER A 83 -4.66 4.68 -6.56
CA SER A 83 -3.87 5.70 -5.85
C SER A 83 -2.45 5.84 -6.40
N PHE A 84 -1.87 4.74 -6.87
CA PHE A 84 -0.52 4.71 -7.42
C PHE A 84 -0.46 5.04 -8.92
N SER A 85 -1.55 4.85 -9.67
CA SER A 85 -1.62 5.11 -11.12
C SER A 85 -1.36 6.57 -11.50
N ARG A 86 -1.44 7.50 -10.53
CA ARG A 86 -1.06 8.91 -10.70
C ARG A 86 0.44 9.13 -10.82
N TYR A 87 1.24 8.22 -10.28
CA TYR A 87 2.69 8.37 -10.16
C TYR A 87 3.44 7.48 -11.14
N PHE A 88 2.88 6.32 -11.48
CA PHE A 88 3.48 5.39 -12.42
C PHE A 88 2.42 4.57 -13.15
N PRO A 89 2.73 4.05 -14.36
CA PRO A 89 1.73 3.48 -15.24
C PRO A 89 1.24 2.12 -14.71
N LEU A 90 0.15 2.17 -13.95
CA LEU A 90 -0.56 1.03 -13.38
C LEU A 90 -2.01 1.00 -13.83
N SER A 91 -2.53 -0.21 -13.99
CA SER A 91 -3.95 -0.48 -14.21
C SER A 91 -4.39 -1.64 -13.33
N PHE A 92 -5.65 -1.61 -12.89
CA PHE A 92 -6.28 -2.76 -12.25
C PHE A 92 -6.98 -3.58 -13.33
N TYR A 93 -6.75 -4.90 -13.37
CA TYR A 93 -7.38 -5.76 -14.36
C TYR A 93 -8.90 -5.81 -14.17
N LYS A 94 -9.64 -5.63 -15.27
CA LYS A 94 -11.08 -5.81 -15.30
C LYS A 94 -11.45 -6.65 -16.51
N SER A 95 -12.20 -7.72 -16.28
CA SER A 95 -12.67 -8.61 -17.34
C SER A 95 -13.42 -7.80 -18.41
N GLY A 96 -13.05 -8.00 -19.67
CA GLY A 96 -13.64 -7.32 -20.82
C GLY A 96 -13.03 -5.95 -21.16
N GLU A 97 -12.06 -5.46 -20.38
CA GLU A 97 -11.28 -4.27 -20.72
C GLU A 97 -9.96 -4.66 -21.38
N ALA A 98 -9.55 -3.89 -22.39
CA ALA A 98 -8.26 -4.10 -23.05
C ALA A 98 -7.13 -3.74 -22.07
N ILE A 99 -6.11 -4.60 -21.99
CA ILE A 99 -4.93 -4.37 -21.19
C ILE A 99 -4.05 -3.36 -21.93
N PRO A 100 -3.72 -2.20 -21.34
CA PRO A 100 -2.83 -1.25 -22.00
C PRO A 100 -1.39 -1.76 -22.01
N ASP A 101 -0.78 -1.86 -23.20
CA ASP A 101 0.65 -2.22 -23.38
C ASP A 101 1.63 -1.20 -22.78
N SER A 102 1.11 -0.10 -22.23
CA SER A 102 1.88 0.95 -21.57
C SER A 102 1.79 0.91 -20.05
N SER A 103 1.07 -0.05 -19.45
CA SER A 103 0.83 -0.10 -18.00
C SER A 103 1.08 -1.47 -17.40
N ILE A 104 1.61 -1.50 -16.17
CA ILE A 104 1.62 -2.71 -15.36
C ILE A 104 0.19 -2.98 -14.91
N THR A 105 -0.29 -4.21 -15.13
CA THR A 105 -1.65 -4.59 -14.75
C THR A 105 -1.65 -5.45 -13.51
N ALA A 106 -2.41 -5.05 -12.49
CA ALA A 106 -2.58 -5.77 -11.24
C ALA A 106 -3.90 -6.55 -11.20
N GLU A 107 -3.83 -7.82 -10.82
CA GLU A 107 -4.99 -8.72 -10.67
C GLU A 107 -4.89 -9.47 -9.34
N LEU A 108 -6.03 -9.66 -8.66
CA LEU A 108 -6.11 -10.51 -7.47
C LEU A 108 -6.79 -11.83 -7.80
N SER A 109 -6.17 -12.94 -7.43
CA SER A 109 -6.76 -14.27 -7.43
C SER A 109 -6.73 -14.84 -6.02
N ILE A 110 -7.92 -15.04 -5.44
CA ILE A 110 -8.10 -15.72 -4.15
C ILE A 110 -8.70 -17.09 -4.44
N SER A 111 -8.02 -18.15 -4.04
CA SER A 111 -8.58 -19.49 -4.19
C SER A 111 -9.50 -19.82 -3.00
N PRO A 112 -10.57 -20.61 -3.16
CA PRO A 112 -11.28 -21.20 -2.03
C PRO A 112 -10.59 -22.48 -1.52
N ALA A 113 -9.75 -23.14 -2.33
CA ALA A 113 -9.13 -24.40 -1.98
C ALA A 113 -8.00 -24.21 -0.97
N ALA A 114 -7.87 -25.12 0.00
CA ALA A 114 -6.91 -25.01 1.10
C ALA A 114 -5.46 -25.24 0.67
N ASP A 115 -5.26 -25.98 -0.42
CA ASP A 115 -3.98 -26.33 -1.02
C ASP A 115 -3.52 -25.35 -2.12
N GLN A 116 -4.37 -24.38 -2.47
CA GLN A 116 -4.07 -23.38 -3.47
C GLN A 116 -3.72 -22.03 -2.84
N ASN A 117 -2.65 -21.44 -3.34
CA ASN A 117 -2.17 -20.15 -2.87
C ASN A 117 -3.07 -19.01 -3.36
N ASP A 118 -3.14 -17.96 -2.56
CA ASP A 118 -3.70 -16.69 -2.98
C ASP A 118 -2.58 -15.85 -3.62
N LEU A 119 -2.89 -15.11 -4.68
CA LEU A 119 -1.88 -14.33 -5.38
C LEU A 119 -2.39 -12.98 -5.90
N VAL A 120 -1.51 -12.00 -5.88
CA VAL A 120 -1.64 -10.78 -6.68
C VAL A 120 -0.65 -10.89 -7.85
N SER A 121 -1.18 -10.90 -9.07
CA SER A 121 -0.39 -10.91 -10.30
C SER A 121 -0.15 -9.48 -10.78
N LEU A 122 1.11 -9.15 -11.06
CA LEU A 122 1.50 -7.96 -11.79
C LEU A 122 2.01 -8.39 -13.17
N SER A 123 1.24 -8.10 -14.21
CA SER A 123 1.63 -8.30 -15.61
C SER A 123 2.38 -7.07 -16.09
N ILE A 124 3.61 -7.25 -16.59
CA ILE A 124 4.52 -6.15 -16.89
C ILE A 124 4.79 -6.14 -18.40
N PRO A 125 4.39 -5.10 -19.14
CA PRO A 125 4.68 -5.00 -20.56
C PRO A 125 6.18 -4.79 -20.81
N GLU A 126 6.66 -5.21 -21.97
CA GLU A 126 8.09 -5.23 -22.33
C GLU A 126 8.79 -3.87 -22.19
N ASN A 127 8.11 -2.79 -22.60
CA ASN A 127 8.61 -1.42 -22.51
C ASN A 127 8.87 -0.92 -21.08
N ILE A 128 8.29 -1.58 -20.07
CA ILE A 128 8.54 -1.36 -18.65
C ILE A 128 9.50 -2.44 -18.13
N GLY A 129 9.23 -3.71 -18.45
CA GLY A 129 9.96 -4.87 -17.95
C GLY A 129 11.46 -4.88 -18.28
N THR A 130 11.84 -4.33 -19.44
CA THR A 130 13.25 -4.14 -19.87
C THR A 130 13.96 -3.02 -19.12
N LYS A 131 13.22 -2.12 -18.46
CA LYS A 131 13.77 -1.02 -17.65
C LYS A 131 13.88 -1.37 -16.18
N LEU A 132 13.30 -2.50 -15.76
CA LEU A 132 13.36 -2.93 -14.37
C LEU A 132 14.66 -3.68 -14.10
N SER A 133 15.43 -3.17 -13.15
CA SER A 133 16.61 -3.84 -12.63
C SER A 133 16.21 -4.98 -11.69
N PHE A 134 16.44 -6.23 -12.11
CA PHE A 134 16.19 -7.38 -11.25
C PHE A 134 17.12 -7.37 -10.03
N LYS A 135 18.38 -6.95 -10.22
CA LYS A 135 19.33 -6.77 -9.13
C LYS A 135 18.80 -5.85 -8.03
N GLU A 136 18.13 -4.75 -8.39
CA GLU A 136 17.53 -3.83 -7.40
C GLU A 136 16.34 -4.45 -6.65
N LEU A 137 15.51 -5.27 -7.33
CA LEU A 137 14.44 -6.00 -6.65
C LEU A 137 14.99 -7.00 -5.63
N ILE A 138 16.03 -7.76 -5.99
CA ILE A 138 16.69 -8.70 -5.07
C ILE A 138 17.39 -7.96 -3.92
N ALA A 139 18.03 -6.83 -4.21
CA ALA A 139 18.68 -6.02 -3.19
C ALA A 139 17.67 -5.48 -2.15
N HIS A 140 16.45 -5.17 -2.57
CA HIS A 140 15.40 -4.68 -1.68
C HIS A 140 14.69 -5.79 -0.91
N PHE A 141 14.18 -6.82 -1.61
CA PHE A 141 13.33 -7.85 -1.01
C PHE A 141 14.10 -9.00 -0.37
N GLY A 142 15.40 -9.12 -0.66
CA GLY A 142 16.26 -10.17 -0.16
C GLY A 142 16.66 -11.18 -1.24
N PRO A 143 17.51 -12.15 -0.87
CA PRO A 143 18.12 -13.06 -1.82
C PRO A 143 17.09 -14.00 -2.45
N VAL A 144 17.43 -14.48 -3.64
CA VAL A 144 16.72 -15.57 -4.30
C VAL A 144 16.83 -16.83 -3.43
N THR A 145 15.70 -17.49 -3.22
CA THR A 145 15.65 -18.76 -2.51
C THR A 145 16.17 -19.87 -3.42
N PRO A 146 17.23 -20.59 -3.01
CA PRO A 146 17.72 -21.73 -3.77
C PRO A 146 16.61 -22.75 -3.95
N ARG A 147 16.46 -23.29 -5.15
CA ARG A 147 15.54 -24.40 -5.36
C ARG A 147 16.21 -25.66 -4.82
N ASP A 148 15.51 -26.38 -3.94
CA ASP A 148 15.91 -27.73 -3.51
C ASP A 148 15.74 -28.70 -4.67
N THR A 149 16.65 -28.68 -5.65
CA THR A 149 16.62 -29.65 -6.75
C THR A 149 17.87 -30.51 -6.73
N LEU A 150 17.67 -31.82 -6.53
CA LEU A 150 18.67 -32.89 -6.71
C LEU A 150 19.21 -32.99 -8.16
N PHE A 151 18.67 -32.18 -9.08
CA PHE A 151 19.04 -32.12 -10.48
C PHE A 151 19.70 -30.77 -10.79
N PRO A 152 20.71 -30.73 -11.68
CA PRO A 152 21.31 -29.49 -12.14
C PRO A 152 20.23 -28.59 -12.75
N ALA A 153 20.12 -27.37 -12.22
CA ALA A 153 19.13 -26.39 -12.65
C ALA A 153 19.24 -26.18 -14.18
N PRO A 154 18.13 -26.23 -14.93
CA PRO A 154 18.19 -25.92 -16.35
C PRO A 154 18.60 -24.45 -16.52
N LYS A 155 19.30 -24.14 -17.62
CA LYS A 155 19.64 -22.74 -17.96
C LYS A 155 18.35 -21.93 -18.03
N MET A 156 18.36 -20.78 -17.34
CA MET A 156 17.30 -19.77 -17.24
C MET A 156 16.52 -19.55 -18.56
N PRO A 157 15.22 -19.16 -18.50
CA PRO A 157 14.58 -18.53 -17.35
C PRO A 157 13.47 -19.36 -16.68
N PHE A 158 13.62 -19.61 -15.38
CA PHE A 158 12.53 -20.06 -14.51
C PHE A 158 12.04 -18.90 -13.64
N PRO A 159 10.80 -18.97 -13.14
CA PRO A 159 10.36 -18.05 -12.10
C PRO A 159 11.29 -18.15 -10.88
N VAL A 160 11.78 -16.99 -10.46
CA VAL A 160 12.65 -16.82 -9.31
C VAL A 160 11.81 -16.55 -8.07
N ILE A 161 12.16 -17.18 -6.96
CA ILE A 161 11.42 -17.05 -5.69
C ILE A 161 12.22 -16.19 -4.71
N ILE A 162 11.59 -15.17 -4.12
CA ILE A 162 12.15 -14.34 -3.05
C ILE A 162 11.24 -14.41 -1.83
N GLU A 163 11.79 -14.87 -0.71
CA GLU A 163 11.07 -15.05 0.55
C GLU A 163 10.96 -13.73 1.32
N LEU A 164 9.74 -13.25 1.59
CA LEU A 164 9.52 -11.94 2.23
C LEU A 164 9.49 -12.01 3.77
N LYS A 165 9.70 -13.20 4.36
CA LYS A 165 9.65 -13.43 5.82
C LYS A 165 10.55 -12.49 6.64
N ASN A 166 11.72 -12.14 6.09
CA ASN A 166 12.67 -11.24 6.75
C ASN A 166 12.38 -9.77 6.47
N HIS A 167 11.66 -9.49 5.37
CA HIS A 167 11.28 -8.14 4.96
C HIS A 167 10.05 -7.65 5.74
N PHE A 168 9.16 -8.56 6.13
CA PHE A 168 8.00 -8.29 6.95
C PHE A 168 7.95 -9.21 8.19
N PRO A 169 8.70 -8.88 9.27
CA PRO A 169 8.89 -9.78 10.42
C PRO A 169 7.61 -10.07 11.23
N HIS A 170 6.53 -9.31 11.00
CA HIS A 170 5.25 -9.47 11.68
C HIS A 170 4.20 -10.23 10.87
N GLN A 171 4.53 -10.66 9.64
CA GLN A 171 3.60 -11.42 8.81
C GLN A 171 3.33 -12.80 9.40
N LYS A 172 2.04 -13.14 9.54
CA LYS A 172 1.61 -14.44 10.08
C LYS A 172 1.59 -15.54 9.03
N LYS A 173 1.29 -15.15 7.78
CA LYS A 173 1.26 -16.06 6.63
C LYS A 173 2.57 -15.98 5.90
N HIS A 174 2.94 -17.09 5.27
CA HIS A 174 4.14 -17.15 4.45
C HIS A 174 3.84 -16.46 3.11
N VAL A 175 4.51 -15.32 2.89
CA VAL A 175 4.38 -14.50 1.68
C VAL A 175 5.73 -14.46 0.96
N TYR A 176 5.70 -14.63 -0.36
CA TYR A 176 6.88 -14.61 -1.20
C TYR A 176 6.59 -13.97 -2.56
N LEU A 177 7.65 -13.51 -3.23
CA LEU A 177 7.59 -13.08 -4.63
C LEU A 177 7.95 -14.22 -5.54
N ASN A 178 7.22 -14.35 -6.64
CA ASN A 178 7.56 -15.20 -7.77
C ASN A 178 7.71 -14.30 -9.00
N ILE A 179 8.95 -14.15 -9.49
CA ILE A 179 9.32 -13.21 -10.54
C ILE A 179 9.65 -13.99 -11.80
N GLN A 180 8.89 -13.78 -12.87
CA GLN A 180 9.22 -14.28 -14.19
C GLN A 180 10.04 -13.24 -14.94
N ALA A 181 11.24 -13.65 -15.37
CA ALA A 181 12.10 -12.83 -16.21
C ALA A 181 12.55 -13.62 -17.45
N SER A 182 13.22 -12.97 -18.40
CA SER A 182 13.75 -13.63 -19.61
C SER A 182 15.15 -14.20 -19.40
N ASP A 183 15.90 -13.71 -18.41
CA ASP A 183 17.30 -14.07 -18.16
C ASP A 183 17.65 -13.99 -16.66
N SER A 184 18.90 -14.27 -16.33
CA SER A 184 19.52 -14.12 -15.02
C SER A 184 19.46 -12.69 -14.47
N PRO A 185 19.40 -12.52 -13.14
CA PRO A 185 19.39 -11.20 -12.51
C PRO A 185 20.60 -10.32 -12.87
N GLU A 186 21.73 -10.92 -13.25
CA GLU A 186 22.96 -10.24 -13.65
C GLU A 186 22.97 -9.80 -15.12
N SER A 187 22.03 -10.28 -15.94
CA SER A 187 21.98 -10.00 -17.38
C SER A 187 21.48 -8.58 -17.67
N LEU A 188 22.21 -7.87 -18.53
CA LEU A 188 21.84 -6.52 -19.01
C LEU A 188 20.65 -6.54 -19.97
N THR A 189 20.34 -7.69 -20.56
CA THR A 189 19.22 -7.89 -21.48
C THR A 189 18.01 -8.53 -20.78
N ASN A 190 18.04 -8.59 -19.45
CA ASN A 190 16.95 -9.18 -18.70
C ASN A 190 15.66 -8.35 -18.84
N GLN A 191 14.55 -9.05 -19.03
CA GLN A 191 13.22 -8.47 -19.10
C GLN A 191 12.34 -9.15 -18.06
N ILE A 192 11.79 -8.38 -17.13
CA ILE A 192 10.81 -8.88 -16.17
C ILE A 192 9.42 -8.81 -16.81
N SER A 193 8.76 -9.96 -16.99
CA SER A 193 7.44 -10.05 -17.64
C SER A 193 6.29 -10.18 -16.66
N SER A 194 6.54 -10.74 -15.47
CA SER A 194 5.54 -10.75 -14.40
C SER A 194 6.16 -10.85 -13.02
N ILE A 195 5.47 -10.28 -12.04
CA ILE A 195 5.77 -10.43 -10.62
C ILE A 195 4.48 -10.89 -9.93
N LYS A 196 4.54 -12.02 -9.24
CA LYS A 196 3.42 -12.53 -8.43
C LYS A 196 3.78 -12.40 -6.95
N ILE A 197 2.91 -11.77 -6.19
CA ILE A 197 2.98 -11.73 -4.72
C ILE A 197 2.09 -12.88 -4.24
N VAL A 198 2.67 -13.89 -3.63
CA VAL A 198 2.00 -15.14 -3.31
C VAL A 198 1.90 -15.31 -1.80
N ARG A 199 0.70 -15.65 -1.33
CA ARG A 199 0.43 -16.02 0.06
C ARG A 199 0.08 -17.50 0.10
N SER A 200 0.93 -18.30 0.74
CA SER A 200 0.63 -19.69 1.02
C SER A 200 -0.39 -19.80 2.15
N LYS A 201 -1.23 -20.84 2.08
CA LYS A 201 -2.33 -21.06 3.02
C LYS A 201 -1.94 -21.91 4.20
#